data_AF-A0A822ZTL3-F1
#
_entry.id   AF-A0A822ZTL3-F1
#
_cell.length_a   1.000
_cell.length_b   1.000
_cell.length_c   1.000
_cell.angle_alpha   90.00
_cell.angle_beta   90.00
_cell.angle_gamma   90.00
#
_symmetry.space_group_name_H-M   'P 1'
#
loop_
_entity.id
_entity.type
_entity.pdbx_description
1 polymer ?
#
loop_
_entity_poly.entity_id
_entity_poly.type
_entity_poly.pdbx_seq_one_letter_code
_entity_poly.pdbx_strand_id
1 'polypeptide(L)' 'MFVLERRQGSKLAFTRTRNAYLQSRWSLIAGRIPGRTAVEIEKYWTSRYSTSE' A
#
# COMPACT_ATOMS: atom_id res chain seq x y z
N MET A 1 25.04 -6.91 33.12
CA MET A 1 25.18 -7.59 31.81
C MET A 1 23.95 -8.45 31.58
N PHE A 2 22.92 -7.94 30.90
CA PHE A 2 21.81 -8.74 30.35
C PHE A 2 21.26 -8.05 29.11
N VAL A 3 21.60 -8.66 27.97
CA VAL A 3 20.80 -8.93 26.77
C VAL A 3 19.99 -7.79 26.12
N LEU A 4 20.34 -7.59 24.85
CA LEU A 4 19.65 -6.86 23.78
C LEU A 4 18.20 -7.33 23.60
N GLU A 5 17.24 -6.42 23.75
CA GLU A 5 15.88 -6.60 23.20
C GLU A 5 15.60 -5.42 22.25
N ARG A 6 16.03 -5.55 20.99
CA ARG A 6 15.59 -4.63 19.94
C ARG A 6 14.10 -4.87 19.71
N ARG A 7 13.24 -4.04 20.28
CA ARG A 7 11.81 -4.01 19.95
C ARG A 7 11.65 -3.70 18.45
N GLN A 8 11.35 -4.72 17.65
CA GLN A 8 10.88 -4.59 16.27
C GLN A 8 9.44 -4.07 16.25
N GLY A 9 9.24 -2.86 16.77
CA GLY A 9 7.97 -2.16 16.67
C GLY A 9 7.70 -1.72 15.23
N SER A 10 6.54 -2.09 14.70
CA SER A 10 5.73 -1.24 13.81
C SER A 10 5.94 -1.32 12.28
N LYS A 11 6.32 -2.47 11.70
CA LYS A 11 6.14 -2.66 10.23
C LYS A 11 4.66 -2.62 9.80
N LEU A 12 3.76 -3.11 10.66
CA LEU A 12 2.31 -3.21 10.41
C LEU A 12 1.55 -1.88 10.58
N ALA A 13 2.02 -1.00 11.48
CA ALA A 13 1.38 0.30 11.69
C ALA A 13 1.69 1.29 10.55
N PHE A 14 2.91 1.25 10.00
CA PHE A 14 3.32 2.09 8.88
C PHE A 14 2.66 1.68 7.55
N THR A 15 2.51 0.38 7.32
CA THR A 15 1.84 -0.15 6.11
C THR A 15 0.34 0.16 6.09
N ARG A 16 -0.33 0.14 7.25
CA ARG A 16 -1.76 0.44 7.36
C ARG A 16 -2.12 1.87 6.96
N THR A 17 -1.31 2.86 7.32
CA THR A 17 -1.61 4.28 7.05
C THR A 17 -1.26 4.69 5.61
N ARG A 18 -0.16 4.15 5.05
CA ARG A 18 0.24 4.42 3.66
C ARG A 18 -0.80 3.93 2.65
N ASN A 19 -1.32 2.72 2.87
CA ASN A 19 -2.31 2.13 1.97
C ASN A 19 -3.61 2.95 1.95
N ALA A 20 -4.02 3.54 3.08
CA ALA A 20 -5.21 4.40 3.13
C ALA A 20 -5.07 5.67 2.29
N TYR A 21 -3.90 6.34 2.32
CA TYR A 21 -3.64 7.52 1.48
C TYR A 21 -3.59 7.18 -0.02
N LEU A 22 -3.01 6.02 -0.37
CA LEU A 22 -2.95 5.55 -1.75
C LEU A 22 -4.33 5.13 -2.27
N GLN A 23 -5.14 4.47 -1.43
CA GLN A 23 -6.50 4.05 -1.77
C GLN A 23 -7.39 5.25 -2.11
N SER A 24 -7.23 6.38 -1.42
CA SER A 24 -7.90 7.65 -1.77
C SER A 24 -7.54 8.15 -3.18
N ARG A 25 -6.28 8.01 -3.61
CA ARG A 25 -5.85 8.39 -4.98
C ARG A 25 -6.45 7.45 -6.03
N TRP A 26 -6.48 6.16 -5.75
CA TRP A 26 -7.06 5.17 -6.65
C TRP A 26 -8.57 5.34 -6.81
N SER A 27 -9.29 5.73 -5.76
CA SER A 27 -10.73 6.03 -5.84
C SER A 27 -11.05 7.19 -6.79
N LEU A 28 -10.22 8.24 -6.82
CA LEU A 28 -10.37 9.37 -7.77
C LEU A 28 -10.10 8.98 -9.22
N ILE A 29 -9.27 7.95 -9.45
CA ILE A 29 -8.96 7.43 -10.79
C ILE A 29 -10.05 6.45 -11.22
N ALA A 30 -10.48 5.55 -10.32
CA ALA A 30 -11.56 4.59 -10.54
C ALA A 30 -12.88 5.29 -10.87
N GLY A 31 -13.19 6.42 -10.22
CA GLY A 31 -14.37 7.23 -10.54
C GLY A 31 -14.40 7.77 -11.99
N ARG A 32 -13.25 7.78 -12.68
CA ARG A 32 -13.15 8.19 -14.09
C ARG A 32 -13.17 7.01 -15.07
N ILE A 33 -13.08 5.76 -14.59
CA ILE A 33 -13.04 4.56 -15.43
C ILE A 33 -14.27 3.70 -15.09
N PRO A 34 -15.35 3.77 -15.90
CA PRO A 34 -16.56 3.01 -15.62
C PRO A 34 -16.26 1.50 -15.55
N GLY A 35 -16.75 0.87 -14.49
CA GLY A 35 -16.60 -0.57 -14.26
C GLY A 35 -15.25 -1.01 -13.69
N ARG A 36 -14.39 -0.10 -13.20
CA ARG A 36 -13.11 -0.42 -12.52
C ARG A 36 -13.12 0.12 -11.10
N THR A 37 -12.65 -0.69 -10.15
CA THR A 37 -12.54 -0.31 -8.74
C THR A 37 -11.14 0.17 -8.38
N ALA A 38 -11.02 0.99 -7.33
CA ALA A 38 -9.74 1.47 -6.82
C ALA A 38 -8.76 0.32 -6.52
N VAL A 39 -9.28 -0.79 -5.99
CA VAL A 39 -8.51 -2.00 -5.63
C VAL A 39 -7.93 -2.70 -6.87
N GLU A 40 -8.68 -2.77 -7.97
CA GLU A 40 -8.21 -3.38 -9.22
C GLU A 40 -7.11 -2.54 -9.87
N ILE A 41 -7.25 -1.21 -9.85
CA ILE A 41 -6.24 -0.29 -10.40
C ILE A 41 -4.97 -0.35 -9.55
N GLU A 42 -5.09 -0.37 -8.22
CA GLU A 42 -3.97 -0.54 -7.30
C GLU A 42 -3.21 -1.84 -7.60
N LYS A 43 -3.92 -2.98 -7.67
CA LYS A 43 -3.32 -4.29 -7.97
C LYS A 43 -2.62 -4.32 -9.32
N TYR A 44 -3.23 -3.76 -10.36
CA TYR A 44 -2.62 -3.68 -11.69
C TYR A 44 -1.31 -2.89 -11.67
N TRP A 45 -1.31 -1.73 -11.01
CA TRP A 45 -0.13 -0.87 -10.93
C TRP A 45 0.99 -1.50 -10.10
N THR A 46 0.67 -2.05 -8.92
CA THR A 46 1.65 -2.74 -8.10
C THR A 46 2.22 -3.96 -8.82
N SER A 47 1.40 -4.71 -9.56
CA SER A 47 1.90 -5.85 -10.37
C SER A 47 2.81 -5.42 -11.52
N ARG A 48 2.60 -4.24 -12.12
CA ARG A 48 3.37 -3.75 -13.28
C ARG A 48 4.69 -3.09 -12.91
N TYR A 49 4.79 -2.52 -11.71
CA TYR A 49 5.96 -1.75 -11.27
C TYR A 49 6.67 -2.35 -10.04
N SER A 50 6.25 -3.54 -9.56
CA SER A 50 6.98 -4.27 -8.50
C SER A 50 8.28 -4.91 -9.00
N THR A 51 8.60 -4.82 -10.29
CA THR A 51 9.95 -5.00 -10.82
C THR A 51 10.71 -3.69 -10.70
N SER A 52 11.25 -3.44 -9.51
CA SER A 52 12.45 -2.63 -9.36
C SER A 52 13.56 -3.62 -9.02
N GLU A 53 14.38 -3.94 -10.03
CA GLU A 53 15.72 -4.53 -9.83
C GLU A 53 16.62 -3.55 -9.06
#